data_AF-A0AAW2L4A9-F1
#
_entry.id   AF-A0AAW2L4A9-F1
#
_cell.length_a   1.000
_cell.length_b   1.000
_cell.length_c   1.000
_cell.angle_alpha   90.00
_cell.angle_beta   90.00
_cell.angle_gamma   90.00
#
_symmetry.space_group_name_H-M   'P 1'
#
loop_
_entity.id
_entity.type
_entity.pdbx_description
1 polymer ?
#
loop_
_entity_poly.entity_id
_entity_poly.type
_entity_poly.pdbx_seq_one_letter_code
_entity_poly.pdbx_strand_id
1 'polypeptide(L)'
;MEQYFLTAYVEDEARKVSTATMYLTSDAKLWWRTKYAEIQANQVQLDTWAFLREAIHETFFSENVEYNARRALRKLEHTSSVRDYVKSFSALMLDIRDMSEKDKLFTFMEGLKPLARLEL
;
A
#
# COMPACT_ATOMS: atom_id res chain seq x y z
N MET A 1 -4.69 12.71 -3.08
CA MET A 1 -4.39 14.17 -3.07
C MET A 1 -4.04 14.71 -4.45
N GLU A 2 -3.38 13.95 -5.34
CA GLU A 2 -3.04 14.44 -6.70
C GLU A 2 -4.26 14.97 -7.47
N GLN A 3 -5.36 14.22 -7.51
CA GLN A 3 -6.61 14.66 -8.15
C GLN A 3 -7.21 15.93 -7.50
N TYR A 4 -7.03 16.11 -6.19
CA TYR A 4 -7.47 17.31 -5.49
C TYR A 4 -6.62 18.52 -5.92
N PHE A 5 -5.30 18.39 -6.00
CA PHE A 5 -4.42 19.47 -6.45
C PHE A 5 -4.69 19.86 -7.91
N LEU A 6 -4.96 18.88 -8.77
CA LEU A 6 -5.33 19.12 -10.17
C LEU A 6 -6.66 19.88 -10.31
N THR A 7 -7.67 19.51 -9.51
CA THR A 7 -9.00 20.16 -9.57
C THR A 7 -9.03 21.53 -8.90
N ALA A 8 -8.23 21.71 -7.84
CA ALA A 8 -8.12 22.97 -7.10
C ALA A 8 -7.03 23.91 -7.65
N TYR A 9 -6.35 23.55 -8.75
CA TYR A 9 -5.25 24.32 -9.35
C TYR A 9 -4.18 24.75 -8.35
N VAL A 10 -3.82 23.86 -7.43
CA VAL A 10 -2.78 24.11 -6.43
C VAL A 10 -1.43 23.74 -7.05
N GLU A 11 -0.72 24.74 -7.57
CA GLU A 11 0.61 24.54 -8.19
C GLU A 11 1.76 24.68 -7.19
N ASP A 12 1.61 25.57 -6.19
CA ASP A 12 2.62 25.86 -5.18
C ASP A 12 2.90 24.66 -4.26
N GLU A 13 4.15 24.24 -4.19
CA GLU A 13 4.59 23.06 -3.43
C GLU A 13 4.35 23.21 -1.92
N ALA A 14 4.63 24.38 -1.35
CA ALA A 14 4.41 24.64 0.07
C ALA A 14 2.92 24.55 0.42
N ARG A 15 2.03 25.06 -0.45
CA ARG A 15 0.58 24.95 -0.31
C ARG A 15 0.11 23.50 -0.46
N LYS A 16 0.70 22.70 -1.36
CA LYS A 16 0.39 21.25 -1.47
C LYS A 16 0.73 20.52 -0.18
N VAL A 17 1.93 20.74 0.37
CA VAL A 17 2.39 20.15 1.64
C VAL A 17 1.50 20.58 2.80
N SER A 18 1.24 21.88 2.93
CA SER A 18 0.36 22.41 3.99
C SER A 18 -1.05 21.82 3.89
N THR A 19 -1.63 21.77 2.68
CA THR A 19 -2.97 21.23 2.49
C THR A 19 -3.02 19.73 2.78
N ALA A 20 -2.09 18.94 2.28
CA ALA A 20 -2.05 17.50 2.55
C ALA A 20 -1.88 17.18 4.03
N THR A 21 -1.03 17.92 4.71
CA THR A 21 -0.74 17.69 6.14
C THR A 21 -1.92 18.05 7.04
N MET A 22 -2.78 19.00 6.63
CA MET A 22 -4.05 19.28 7.31
C MET A 22 -5.02 18.09 7.29
N TYR A 23 -4.98 17.24 6.26
CA TYR A 23 -5.83 16.06 6.13
C TYR A 23 -5.25 14.82 6.85
N LEU A 24 -4.06 14.88 7.43
CA LEU A 24 -3.51 13.76 8.20
C LEU A 24 -4.27 13.57 9.51
N THR A 25 -4.55 12.31 9.84
CA THR A 25 -5.30 11.93 11.06
C THR A 25 -4.58 10.81 11.82
N SER A 26 -4.91 10.65 13.11
CA SER A 26 -4.39 9.57 13.97
C SER A 26 -2.85 9.51 13.97
N ASP A 27 -2.27 8.33 13.78
CA ASP A 27 -0.82 8.10 13.82
C ASP A 27 -0.05 8.91 12.78
N ALA A 28 -0.66 9.16 11.61
CA ALA A 28 -0.06 10.00 10.57
C ALA A 28 0.08 11.47 11.00
N LYS A 29 -0.85 11.98 11.81
CA LYS A 29 -0.77 13.34 12.37
C LYS A 29 0.30 13.44 13.45
N LEU A 30 0.46 12.40 14.28
CA LEU A 30 1.53 12.34 15.28
C LEU A 30 2.91 12.28 14.63
N TRP A 31 3.07 11.44 13.60
CA TRP A 31 4.30 11.38 12.79
C TRP A 31 4.65 12.73 12.16
N TRP A 32 3.67 13.42 11.56
CA TRP A 32 3.91 14.73 10.96
C TRP A 32 4.40 15.76 11.99
N ARG A 33 3.89 15.73 13.23
CA ARG A 33 4.37 16.63 14.29
C ARG A 33 5.85 16.43 14.59
N THR A 34 6.33 15.19 14.59
CA THR A 34 7.75 14.88 14.77
C THR A 34 8.57 15.37 13.57
N LYS A 35 8.12 15.07 12.34
CA LYS A 35 8.79 15.54 11.12
C LYS A 35 8.83 17.05 11.00
N TYR A 36 7.77 17.75 11.39
CA TYR A 36 7.74 19.20 11.39
C TYR A 36 8.78 19.80 12.33
N ALA A 37 9.00 19.21 13.51
CA ALA A 37 10.07 19.64 14.41
C ALA A 37 11.47 19.42 13.82
N GLU A 38 11.69 18.29 13.13
CA GLU A 38 12.94 18.01 12.40
C GLU A 38 13.19 19.03 11.27
N ILE A 39 12.13 19.44 10.55
CA ILE A 39 12.21 20.49 9.52
C ILE A 39 12.59 21.84 10.15
N GLN A 40 11.97 22.22 11.27
CA GLN A 40 12.32 23.46 11.98
C GLN A 40 13.76 23.46 12.50
N ALA A 41 14.28 22.27 12.83
CA ALA A 41 15.67 22.08 13.21
C ALA A 41 16.64 21.98 12.01
N ASN A 42 16.16 22.17 10.78
CA ASN A 42 16.90 21.99 9.52
C ASN A 42 17.54 20.60 9.36
N GLN A 43 16.95 19.56 9.96
CA GLN A 43 17.46 18.19 9.90
C GLN A 43 16.91 17.41 8.69
N VAL A 44 15.72 17.79 8.20
CA VAL A 44 15.01 17.10 7.12
C VAL A 44 14.37 18.14 6.18
N GLN A 45 14.37 17.87 4.87
CA GLN A 45 13.67 18.66 3.86
C GLN A 45 12.43 17.89 3.35
N LEU A 46 11.24 18.39 3.69
CA LEU A 46 9.93 17.91 3.19
C LEU A 46 9.09 19.11 2.69
N ASP A 47 9.73 20.01 1.96
CA ASP A 47 9.16 21.25 1.42
C ASP A 47 8.41 21.03 0.10
N THR A 48 8.60 19.88 -0.55
CA THR A 48 7.87 19.49 -1.75
C THR A 48 6.87 18.37 -1.50
N TRP A 49 5.82 18.33 -2.33
CA TRP A 49 4.83 17.26 -2.34
C TRP A 49 5.46 15.89 -2.62
N ALA A 50 6.48 15.85 -3.50
CA ALA A 50 7.18 14.62 -3.84
C ALA A 50 7.85 13.99 -2.61
N PHE A 51 8.65 14.77 -1.87
CA PHE A 51 9.32 14.27 -0.67
C PHE A 51 8.33 13.92 0.46
N LEU A 52 7.27 14.72 0.64
CA LEU A 52 6.22 14.38 1.60
C LEU A 52 5.55 13.04 1.27
N ARG A 53 5.19 12.82 0.00
CA ARG A 53 4.56 11.59 -0.46
C ARG A 53 5.48 10.39 -0.23
N GLU A 54 6.76 10.52 -0.58
CA GLU A 54 7.76 9.47 -0.37
C GLU A 54 7.92 9.14 1.11
N ALA A 55 8.07 10.14 1.98
CA ALA A 55 8.22 9.92 3.41
C ALA A 55 6.97 9.30 4.07
N ILE A 56 5.76 9.71 3.64
CA ILE A 56 4.51 9.05 4.06
C ILE A 56 4.49 7.60 3.57
N HIS A 57 4.91 7.38 2.32
CA HIS A 57 5.00 6.05 1.74
C HIS A 57 5.95 5.18 2.56
N GLU A 58 7.20 5.55 2.74
CA GLU A 58 8.17 4.77 3.53
C GLU A 58 7.72 4.50 4.97
N THR A 59 7.09 5.49 5.63
CA THR A 59 6.69 5.36 7.04
C THR A 59 5.46 4.46 7.21
N PHE A 60 4.43 4.64 6.37
CA PHE A 60 3.11 4.00 6.56
C PHE A 60 2.82 2.90 5.55
N PHE A 61 3.37 3.04 4.35
CA PHE A 61 3.35 2.03 3.30
C PHE A 61 4.69 1.33 3.29
N SER A 62 4.89 0.47 4.29
CA SER A 62 6.07 -0.36 4.35
C SER A 62 6.35 -0.99 2.97
N GLU A 63 7.62 -1.13 2.60
CA GLU A 63 8.10 -2.12 1.61
C GLU A 63 7.45 -3.52 1.80
N ASN A 64 6.84 -3.74 2.97
CA ASN A 64 6.05 -4.92 3.28
C ASN A 64 4.60 -4.94 2.78
N VAL A 65 4.07 -4.04 1.94
CA VAL A 65 2.74 -4.30 1.32
C VAL A 65 2.83 -5.60 0.51
N GLU A 66 3.86 -5.71 -0.31
CA GLU A 66 4.17 -6.93 -1.04
C GLU A 66 4.55 -8.09 -0.10
N TYR A 67 5.39 -7.85 0.92
CA TYR A 67 5.73 -8.89 1.91
C TYR A 67 4.50 -9.42 2.67
N ASN A 68 3.60 -8.54 3.08
CA ASN A 68 2.36 -8.88 3.79
C ASN A 68 1.42 -9.61 2.86
N ALA A 69 1.32 -9.18 1.60
CA ALA A 69 0.58 -9.88 0.58
C ALA A 69 1.16 -11.28 0.34
N ARG A 70 2.49 -11.43 0.21
CA ARG A 70 3.18 -12.72 0.10
C ARG A 70 3.00 -13.59 1.33
N ARG A 71 3.04 -13.01 2.53
CA ARG A 71 2.82 -13.72 3.80
C ARG A 71 1.37 -14.19 3.94
N ALA A 72 0.41 -13.37 3.53
CA ALA A 72 -1.01 -13.73 3.49
C ALA A 72 -1.28 -14.79 2.43
N LEU A 73 -0.64 -14.69 1.26
CA LEU A 73 -0.72 -15.67 0.18
C LEU A 73 -0.21 -17.05 0.62
N ARG A 74 0.92 -17.11 1.34
CA ARG A 74 1.43 -18.35 1.93
C ARG A 74 0.48 -19.02 2.93
N LYS A 75 -0.45 -18.26 3.50
CA LYS A 75 -1.46 -18.74 4.46
C LYS A 75 -2.85 -18.86 3.82
N LEU A 76 -2.99 -18.53 2.55
CA LEU A 76 -4.27 -18.50 1.88
C LEU A 76 -4.67 -19.93 1.53
N GLU A 77 -5.65 -20.44 2.27
CA GLU A 77 -6.24 -21.75 2.05
C GLU A 77 -7.69 -21.61 1.62
N HIS A 78 -8.12 -22.46 0.69
CA HIS A 78 -9.52 -22.57 0.29
C HIS A 78 -10.35 -23.20 1.41
N THR A 79 -10.83 -22.40 2.37
CA THR A 79 -11.58 -22.88 3.53
C THR A 79 -13.09 -23.00 3.27
N SER A 80 -13.69 -22.04 2.54
CA SER A 80 -15.13 -21.98 2.26
C SER A 80 -15.46 -22.29 0.79
N SER A 81 -15.68 -21.26 -0.02
CA SER A 81 -16.08 -21.35 -1.42
C SER A 81 -14.92 -20.97 -2.36
N VAL A 82 -14.90 -21.58 -3.55
CA VAL A 82 -13.92 -21.25 -4.59
C VAL A 82 -14.00 -19.76 -4.94
N ARG A 83 -15.21 -19.18 -4.94
CA ARG A 83 -15.42 -17.76 -5.23
C ARG A 83 -14.74 -16.84 -4.21
N ASP A 84 -14.85 -17.14 -2.92
CA ASP A 84 -14.21 -16.34 -1.86
C ASP A 84 -12.69 -16.48 -1.90
N TYR A 85 -12.21 -17.69 -2.21
CA TYR A 85 -10.80 -17.97 -2.41
C TYR A 85 -10.22 -17.18 -3.59
N VAL A 86 -10.88 -17.23 -4.77
CA VAL A 86 -10.47 -16.46 -5.96
C VAL A 86 -10.48 -14.96 -5.67
N LYS A 87 -11.49 -14.46 -4.95
CA LYS A 87 -11.56 -13.04 -4.57
C LYS A 87 -10.38 -12.64 -3.69
N SER A 88 -10.06 -13.45 -2.69
CA SER A 88 -8.95 -13.19 -1.75
C SER A 88 -7.60 -13.30 -2.45
N PHE A 89 -7.41 -14.32 -3.28
CA PHE A 89 -6.21 -14.48 -4.10
C PHE A 89 -6.00 -13.29 -5.04
N SER A 90 -7.05 -12.88 -5.76
CA SER A 90 -6.98 -11.76 -6.71
C SER A 90 -6.63 -10.44 -6.03
N ALA A 91 -7.14 -10.21 -4.81
CA ALA A 91 -6.79 -9.01 -4.03
C ALA A 91 -5.30 -8.99 -3.68
N LEU A 92 -4.74 -10.13 -3.25
CA LEU A 92 -3.30 -10.25 -2.94
C LEU A 92 -2.41 -10.07 -4.17
N MET A 93 -2.88 -10.49 -5.35
CA MET A 93 -2.13 -10.31 -6.60
C MET A 93 -2.02 -8.85 -7.05
N LEU A 94 -2.91 -7.96 -6.62
CA LEU A 94 -2.79 -6.53 -6.92
C LEU A 94 -1.61 -5.88 -6.19
N ASP A 95 -1.27 -6.43 -5.03
CA ASP A 95 -0.18 -5.98 -4.17
C ASP A 95 1.17 -6.66 -4.50
N ILE A 96 1.17 -7.77 -5.26
CA ILE A 96 2.38 -8.50 -5.69
C ILE A 96 2.57 -8.37 -7.20
N ARG A 97 3.30 -7.33 -7.61
CA ARG A 97 3.39 -6.91 -9.02
C ARG A 97 4.42 -7.69 -9.85
N ASP A 98 5.40 -8.32 -9.21
CA ASP A 98 6.53 -9.00 -9.84
C ASP A 98 6.33 -10.52 -10.02
N MET A 99 5.22 -11.08 -9.52
CA MET A 99 4.95 -12.52 -9.61
C MET A 99 4.61 -12.93 -11.05
N SER A 100 5.28 -13.97 -11.56
CA SER A 100 5.02 -14.50 -12.90
C SER A 100 3.70 -15.25 -12.97
N GLU A 101 3.04 -15.29 -14.14
CA GLU A 101 1.79 -16.04 -14.32
C GLU A 101 1.91 -17.53 -13.97
N LYS A 102 3.10 -18.12 -14.19
CA LYS A 102 3.38 -19.51 -13.80
C LYS A 102 3.40 -19.68 -12.28
N ASP A 103 4.03 -18.76 -11.57
CA ASP A 103 4.10 -18.79 -10.10
C ASP A 103 2.74 -18.49 -9.47
N LYS A 104 1.94 -17.61 -10.09
CA LYS A 104 0.55 -17.36 -9.69
C LYS A 104 -0.28 -18.63 -9.78
N LEU A 105 -0.23 -19.33 -10.92
CA LEU A 105 -0.96 -20.58 -11.12
C LEU A 105 -0.52 -21.67 -10.13
N PHE A 106 0.78 -21.82 -9.94
CA PHE A 106 1.34 -22.77 -8.98
C PHE A 106 0.84 -22.49 -7.55
N THR A 107 0.93 -21.23 -7.11
CA THR A 107 0.52 -20.82 -5.76
C THR A 107 -1.00 -20.92 -5.56
N PHE A 108 -1.78 -20.63 -6.62
CA PHE A 108 -3.23 -20.80 -6.61
C PHE A 108 -3.62 -22.27 -6.43
N MET A 109 -2.98 -23.18 -7.17
CA MET A 109 -3.23 -24.61 -7.02
C MET A 109 -2.78 -25.13 -5.66
N GLU A 110 -1.64 -24.64 -5.13
CA GLU A 110 -1.14 -24.96 -3.79
C GLU A 110 -2.16 -24.63 -2.68
N GLY A 111 -2.84 -23.49 -2.75
CA GLY A 111 -3.85 -23.10 -1.75
C GLY A 111 -5.24 -23.75 -1.93
N LEU A 112 -5.49 -24.46 -3.03
CA LEU A 112 -6.75 -25.20 -3.23
C LEU A 112 -6.79 -26.49 -2.41
N LYS A 113 -7.95 -26.77 -1.79
CA LYS A 113 -8.22 -28.06 -1.14
C LYS A 113 -8.03 -29.24 -2.11
N PRO A 114 -7.57 -30.41 -1.65
CA PRO A 114 -7.38 -31.60 -2.50
C PRO A 114 -8.60 -31.98 -3.34
N LEU A 115 -9.81 -31.85 -2.77
CA LEU A 115 -11.07 -32.09 -3.48
C LEU A 115 -11.33 -31.10 -4.62
N ALA A 116 -10.95 -29.84 -4.46
CA ALA A 116 -11.11 -28.82 -5.49
C ALA A 116 -10.05 -28.92 -6.61
N ARG A 117 -8.91 -29.57 -6.33
CA ARG A 117 -7.88 -29.88 -7.33
C ARG A 117 -8.27 -31.03 -8.27
N LEU A 118 -9.23 -31.86 -7.86
CA LEU A 118 -9.67 -33.02 -8.64
C LEU A 118 -10.72 -32.67 -9.71
N GLU A 119 -11.37 -31.51 -9.56
CA GLU A 119 -12.48 -31.01 -10.40
C GLU A 119 -12.02 -29.97 -11.44
N LEU A 120 -10.70 -29.73 -11.54
CA LEU A 120 -10.04 -28.75 -12.42
C LEU A 120 -9.26 -29.47 -13.51
#